data_AF-A0A183TT36-F1
#
_entry.id   AF-A0A183TT36-F1
#
_cell.length_a   1.000
_cell.length_b   1.000
_cell.length_c   1.000
_cell.angle_alpha   90.00
_cell.angle_beta   90.00
_cell.angle_gamma   90.00
#
_symmetry.space_group_name_H-M   'P 1'
#
loop_
_entity.id
_entity.type
_entity.pdbx_description
1 polymer ?
#
loop_
_entity_poly.entity_id
_entity_poly.type
_entity_poly.pdbx_seq_one_letter_code
_entity_poly.pdbx_strand_id
1 'polypeptide(L)'
;LYGSYANLSGGTQGEAMEDMTGGLCEPIDLTKVTVDMIHKDIAKNEKRCCLMGCSINSKEIEAKLNNGLIAGHAYSITGLAPVTSGGKQVWLVRVRNPWGNHYEWKGAWADNSKEWNSVSEEDKKRLKVSFSSDGEFWYVLDT
;
A
#
# COMPACT_ATOMS: atom_id res chain seq x y z
N LEU A 1 9.16 -22.24 15.76
CA LEU A 1 7.85 -21.56 15.86
C LEU A 1 6.77 -22.24 15.02
N TYR A 2 6.98 -22.56 13.73
CA TYR A 2 5.92 -23.23 12.92
C TYR A 2 6.28 -24.64 12.39
N GLY A 3 7.39 -25.23 12.82
CA GLY A 3 7.76 -26.61 12.49
C GLY A 3 8.29 -26.82 11.06
N SER A 4 7.63 -26.28 10.03
CA SER A 4 8.05 -26.36 8.62
C SER A 4 7.63 -25.12 7.81
N TYR A 5 8.28 -24.89 6.65
CA TYR A 5 7.89 -23.81 5.73
C TYR A 5 6.46 -23.97 5.18
N ALA A 6 5.96 -25.21 5.06
CA ALA A 6 4.61 -25.48 4.60
C ALA A 6 3.55 -24.89 5.54
N ASN A 7 3.86 -24.79 6.83
CA ASN A 7 2.94 -24.27 7.85
C ASN A 7 2.81 -22.73 7.83
N LEU A 8 3.62 -22.04 7.01
CA LEU A 8 3.45 -20.61 6.75
C LEU A 8 2.44 -20.35 5.63
N SER A 9 2.01 -21.40 4.91
CA SER A 9 0.99 -21.29 3.88
C SER A 9 -0.40 -21.24 4.54
N GLY A 10 -1.03 -20.07 4.52
CA GLY A 10 -2.39 -19.85 5.04
C GLY A 10 -2.51 -18.97 6.28
N GLY A 11 -1.41 -18.40 6.78
CA GLY A 11 -1.44 -17.41 7.88
C GLY A 11 -1.99 -16.05 7.42
N THR A 12 -2.53 -15.28 8.36
CA THR A 12 -3.02 -13.93 8.09
C THR A 12 -1.91 -12.88 8.26
N GLN A 13 -2.03 -11.74 7.56
CA GLN A 13 -1.11 -10.62 7.75
C GLN A 13 -1.11 -10.12 9.21
N GLY A 14 -2.26 -10.18 9.89
CA GLY A 14 -2.40 -9.71 11.27
C GLY A 14 -1.61 -10.56 12.26
N GLU A 15 -1.75 -11.88 12.20
CA GLU A 15 -0.98 -12.81 13.05
C GLU A 15 0.52 -12.58 12.90
N ALA A 16 1.00 -12.44 11.65
CA ALA A 16 2.41 -12.17 11.39
C ALA A 16 2.87 -10.83 11.99
N MET A 17 2.03 -9.79 11.99
CA MET A 17 2.38 -8.50 12.60
C MET A 17 2.43 -8.60 14.13
N GLU A 18 1.51 -9.32 14.75
CA GLU A 18 1.48 -9.54 16.20
C GLU A 18 2.69 -10.36 16.65
N ASP A 19 3.01 -11.45 15.96
CA ASP A 19 4.15 -12.31 16.27
C ASP A 19 5.49 -11.58 16.15
N MET A 20 5.60 -10.63 15.20
CA MET A 20 6.83 -9.86 14.97
C MET A 20 7.00 -8.67 15.92
N THR A 21 5.91 -8.10 16.43
CA THR A 21 5.94 -6.85 17.19
C THR A 21 5.52 -6.99 18.65
N GLY A 22 4.82 -8.06 19.01
CA GLY A 22 4.11 -8.20 20.28
C GLY A 22 2.96 -7.19 20.45
N GLY A 23 2.58 -6.48 19.39
CA GLY A 23 1.49 -5.51 19.37
C GLY A 23 0.12 -6.15 19.14
N LEU A 24 -0.89 -5.30 19.01
CA LEU A 24 -2.25 -5.69 18.63
C LEU A 24 -2.49 -5.32 17.16
N CYS A 25 -3.06 -6.24 16.38
CA CYS A 25 -3.48 -5.97 15.02
C CYS A 25 -4.96 -5.57 14.97
N GLU A 26 -5.25 -4.41 14.37
CA GLU A 26 -6.62 -3.92 14.16
C GLU A 26 -6.98 -4.00 12.67
N PRO A 27 -7.90 -4.91 12.26
CA PRO A 27 -8.37 -4.96 10.88
C PRO A 27 -9.37 -3.83 10.60
N ILE A 28 -9.15 -3.07 9.52
CA ILE A 28 -10.04 -2.01 9.07
C ILE A 28 -10.74 -2.45 7.77
N ASP A 29 -12.07 -2.47 7.80
CA ASP A 29 -12.89 -2.70 6.61
C ASP A 29 -13.06 -1.39 5.83
N LEU A 30 -12.37 -1.29 4.69
CA LEU A 30 -12.38 -0.11 3.83
C LEU A 30 -13.78 0.27 3.33
N THR A 31 -14.75 -0.67 3.32
CA THR A 31 -16.14 -0.39 2.91
C THR A 31 -16.96 0.36 3.96
N LYS A 32 -16.46 0.43 5.20
CA LYS A 32 -17.16 1.02 6.35
C LYS A 32 -16.55 2.33 6.83
N VAL A 33 -15.47 2.78 6.21
CA VAL A 33 -14.71 3.97 6.63
C VAL A 33 -14.60 4.97 5.49
N THR A 34 -14.46 6.24 5.84
CA THR A 34 -14.23 7.29 4.84
C THR A 34 -12.74 7.42 4.52
N VAL A 35 -12.42 7.94 3.34
CA VAL A 35 -11.03 8.20 2.90
C VAL A 35 -10.29 9.11 3.89
N ASP A 36 -10.97 10.11 4.46
CA ASP A 36 -10.38 11.01 5.47
C ASP A 36 -10.01 10.26 6.77
N MET A 37 -10.83 9.31 7.20
CA MET A 37 -10.51 8.45 8.35
C MET A 37 -9.29 7.58 8.04
N ILE A 38 -9.23 6.97 6.85
CA ILE A 38 -8.09 6.15 6.43
C ILE A 38 -6.79 6.97 6.44
N HIS A 39 -6.80 8.18 5.86
CA HIS A 39 -5.64 9.05 5.87
C HIS A 39 -5.20 9.42 7.29
N LYS A 40 -6.14 9.73 8.18
CA LYS A 40 -5.84 10.05 9.59
C LYS A 40 -5.22 8.86 10.31
N ASP A 41 -5.74 7.65 10.08
CA ASP A 41 -5.24 6.44 10.71
C ASP A 41 -3.84 6.07 10.19
N ILE A 42 -3.59 6.12 8.87
CA ILE A 42 -2.26 5.89 8.32
C ILE A 42 -1.27 6.93 8.88
N ALA A 43 -1.61 8.22 8.87
CA ALA A 43 -0.74 9.27 9.40
C ALA A 43 -0.41 9.09 10.89
N LYS A 44 -1.38 8.63 11.68
CA LYS A 44 -1.21 8.35 13.12
C LYS A 44 -0.31 7.13 13.34
N ASN A 45 -0.53 6.06 12.58
CA ASN A 45 0.20 4.81 12.70
C ASN A 45 1.64 4.92 12.17
N GLU A 46 1.86 5.68 11.10
CA GLU A 46 3.19 6.00 10.59
C GLU A 46 4.04 6.73 11.64
N LYS A 47 3.47 7.75 12.32
CA LYS A 47 4.13 8.47 13.43
C LYS A 47 4.46 7.60 14.63
N ARG A 48 3.73 6.49 14.81
CA ARG A 48 3.94 5.52 15.88
C ARG A 48 4.86 4.36 15.45
N CYS A 49 5.36 4.39 14.22
CA CYS A 49 6.15 3.31 13.62
C CYS A 49 5.41 1.96 13.63
N CYS A 50 4.08 1.97 13.52
CA CYS A 50 3.28 0.76 13.40
C CYS A 50 3.49 0.11 12.02
N LEU A 51 3.42 -1.23 11.97
CA LEU A 51 3.32 -1.95 10.72
C LEU A 51 1.90 -1.80 10.16
N MET A 52 1.81 -1.59 8.85
CA MET A 52 0.54 -1.44 8.15
C MET A 52 0.58 -2.27 6.87
N GLY A 53 -0.53 -2.94 6.60
CA GLY A 53 -0.70 -3.75 5.39
C GLY A 53 -2.10 -3.61 4.85
N CYS A 54 -2.26 -3.98 3.59
CA CYS A 54 -3.55 -4.05 2.94
C CYS A 54 -3.60 -5.29 2.05
N SER A 55 -4.82 -5.73 1.74
CA SER A 55 -5.06 -6.83 0.82
C SER A 55 -6.39 -6.61 0.11
N ILE A 56 -6.55 -7.25 -1.05
CA ILE A 56 -7.79 -7.25 -1.80
C ILE A 56 -8.45 -8.60 -1.55
N ASN A 57 -9.68 -8.60 -1.02
CA ASN A 57 -10.40 -9.84 -0.73
C ASN A 57 -10.74 -10.59 -2.03
N SER A 58 -10.41 -11.87 -2.10
CA SER A 58 -10.65 -12.74 -3.26
C SER A 58 -10.81 -14.18 -2.81
N LYS A 59 -11.61 -14.96 -3.55
CA LYS A 59 -11.70 -16.41 -3.37
C LYS A 59 -10.50 -17.15 -3.97
N GLU A 60 -9.87 -16.55 -4.97
CA GLU A 60 -8.68 -17.06 -5.62
C GLU A 60 -7.44 -16.40 -5.00
N ILE A 61 -6.46 -17.23 -4.63
CA ILE A 61 -5.18 -16.79 -4.10
C ILE A 61 -4.34 -16.26 -5.27
N GLU A 62 -3.76 -15.08 -5.08
CA GLU A 62 -2.84 -14.44 -6.03
C GLU A 62 -3.40 -14.21 -7.46
N ALA A 63 -4.69 -13.89 -7.56
CA ALA A 63 -5.36 -13.62 -8.82
C ALA A 63 -4.92 -12.27 -9.41
N LYS A 64 -4.26 -12.30 -10.57
CA LYS A 64 -3.74 -11.10 -11.26
C LYS A 64 -4.88 -10.32 -11.91
N LEU A 65 -5.00 -9.04 -11.55
CA LEU A 65 -6.01 -8.12 -12.08
C LEU A 65 -5.46 -7.31 -13.27
N ASN A 66 -6.36 -6.83 -14.12
CA ASN A 66 -6.01 -6.04 -15.31
C ASN A 66 -5.35 -4.69 -14.97
N ASN A 67 -5.59 -4.17 -13.76
CA ASN A 67 -5.00 -2.93 -13.25
C ASN A 67 -3.58 -3.12 -12.67
N GLY A 68 -3.04 -4.34 -12.73
CA GLY A 68 -1.70 -4.69 -12.25
C GLY A 68 -1.63 -5.18 -10.80
N LEU A 69 -2.71 -5.00 -10.02
CA LEU A 69 -2.80 -5.52 -8.65
C LEU A 69 -3.09 -7.02 -8.65
N ILE A 70 -2.91 -7.64 -7.49
CA ILE A 70 -3.10 -9.06 -7.24
C ILE A 70 -4.12 -9.19 -6.11
N ALA A 71 -5.20 -9.89 -6.38
CA ALA A 71 -6.23 -10.18 -5.39
C ALA A 71 -5.87 -11.42 -4.56
N GLY A 72 -6.30 -11.47 -3.30
CA GLY A 72 -5.86 -12.49 -2.36
C GLY A 72 -4.37 -12.40 -2.00
N HIS A 73 -3.79 -11.20 -2.16
CA HIS A 73 -2.37 -10.94 -1.92
C HIS A 73 -2.15 -9.85 -0.86
N ALA A 74 -1.08 -10.03 -0.11
CA ALA A 74 -0.67 -9.16 0.99
C ALA A 74 0.27 -8.06 0.49
N TYR A 75 -0.14 -6.80 0.67
CA TYR A 75 0.67 -5.61 0.41
C TYR A 75 1.05 -4.90 1.72
N SER A 76 2.17 -4.17 1.70
CA SER A 76 2.59 -3.29 2.80
C SER A 76 2.26 -1.84 2.49
N ILE A 77 1.76 -1.09 3.46
CA ILE A 77 1.63 0.37 3.35
C ILE A 77 2.89 0.99 3.93
N THR A 78 3.64 1.72 3.10
CA THR A 78 4.97 2.24 3.44
C THR A 78 5.03 3.76 3.57
N GLY A 79 3.91 4.46 3.39
CA GLY A 79 3.83 5.89 3.68
C GLY A 79 2.56 6.57 3.20
N LEU A 80 2.34 7.78 3.68
CA LEU A 80 1.28 8.69 3.23
C LEU A 80 1.89 10.08 2.98
N ALA A 81 1.68 10.64 1.79
CA ALA A 81 2.22 11.94 1.44
C ALA A 81 1.22 12.77 0.62
N PRO A 82 1.07 14.07 0.94
CA PRO A 82 0.36 14.98 0.05
C PRO A 82 1.27 15.43 -1.10
N VAL A 83 0.69 15.67 -2.27
CA VAL A 83 1.33 16.35 -3.42
C VAL A 83 0.41 17.43 -3.95
N THR A 84 0.97 18.46 -4.58
CA THR A 84 0.17 19.47 -5.30
C THR A 84 0.14 19.09 -6.78
N SER A 85 -1.05 18.88 -7.33
CA SER A 85 -1.28 18.60 -8.75
C SER A 85 -2.38 19.52 -9.27
N GLY A 86 -2.10 20.28 -10.33
CA GLY A 86 -3.10 21.16 -10.95
C GLY A 86 -3.71 22.20 -9.99
N GLY A 87 -2.94 22.66 -9.00
CA GLY A 87 -3.39 23.61 -7.97
C GLY A 87 -4.26 23.00 -6.86
N LYS A 88 -4.43 21.67 -6.83
CA LYS A 88 -5.13 20.95 -5.76
C LYS A 88 -4.18 20.04 -5.00
N GLN A 89 -4.42 19.90 -3.70
CA GLN A 89 -3.70 18.96 -2.87
C GLN A 89 -4.33 17.56 -3.02
N VAL A 90 -3.51 16.57 -3.34
CA VAL A 90 -3.90 15.16 -3.48
C VAL A 90 -3.09 14.35 -2.47
N TRP A 91 -3.76 13.47 -1.73
CA TRP A 91 -3.11 12.56 -0.79
C TRP A 91 -2.83 11.23 -1.48
N LEU A 92 -1.56 10.81 -1.42
CA LEU A 92 -1.10 9.55 -2.00
C LEU A 92 -0.66 8.60 -0.91
N VAL A 93 -1.06 7.35 -1.04
CA VAL A 93 -0.61 6.23 -0.21
C VAL A 93 0.46 5.48 -0.98
N ARG A 94 1.57 5.19 -0.32
CA ARG A 94 2.64 4.36 -0.88
C ARG A 94 2.43 2.92 -0.46
N VAL A 95 2.39 2.03 -1.44
CA VAL A 95 2.08 0.61 -1.28
C VAL A 95 3.20 -0.21 -1.89
N ARG A 96 3.59 -1.29 -1.21
CA ARG A 96 4.65 -2.19 -1.66
C ARG A 96 4.16 -3.62 -1.80
N ASN A 97 4.35 -4.19 -2.98
CA ASN A 97 4.24 -5.61 -3.26
C ASN A 97 5.49 -6.33 -2.74
N PRO A 98 5.38 -7.30 -1.82
CA PRO A 98 6.53 -8.03 -1.27
C PRO A 98 7.30 -8.83 -2.32
N TRP A 99 6.71 -9.14 -3.48
CA TRP A 99 7.40 -9.82 -4.57
C TRP A 99 8.49 -8.96 -5.24
N GLY A 100 8.44 -7.65 -5.07
CA GLY A 100 9.45 -6.73 -5.62
C GLY A 100 9.62 -6.83 -7.13
N ASN A 101 8.52 -6.98 -7.86
CA ASN A 101 8.52 -7.18 -9.30
C ASN A 101 7.49 -6.28 -9.99
N HIS A 102 7.42 -6.39 -11.32
CA HIS A 102 6.56 -5.60 -12.20
C HIS A 102 5.03 -5.70 -11.97
N TYR A 103 4.56 -6.48 -10.98
CA TYR A 103 3.15 -6.49 -10.57
C TYR A 103 2.85 -5.31 -9.64
N GLU A 104 2.86 -4.12 -10.25
CA GLU A 104 2.57 -2.83 -9.65
C GLU A 104 1.27 -2.25 -10.22
N TRP A 105 0.73 -1.25 -9.53
CA TRP A 105 -0.41 -0.48 -9.99
C TRP A 105 -0.14 0.16 -11.37
N LYS A 106 -1.12 0.07 -12.28
CA LYS A 106 -1.02 0.62 -13.65
C LYS A 106 -1.96 1.80 -13.93
N GLY A 107 -2.64 2.31 -12.91
CA GLY A 107 -3.59 3.42 -13.06
C GLY A 107 -2.98 4.79 -12.77
N ALA A 108 -3.82 5.73 -12.36
CA ALA A 108 -3.37 7.07 -11.97
C ALA A 108 -2.37 6.98 -10.81
N TRP A 109 -1.29 7.76 -10.87
CA TRP A 109 -0.16 7.75 -9.92
C TRP A 109 0.75 6.52 -9.92
N ALA A 110 0.54 5.58 -10.84
CA ALA A 110 1.53 4.56 -11.16
C ALA A 110 2.87 5.19 -11.59
N ASP A 111 3.94 4.41 -11.59
CA ASP A 111 5.29 4.90 -11.89
C ASP A 111 5.39 5.68 -13.21
N ASN A 112 4.81 5.16 -14.28
CA ASN A 112 4.86 5.79 -15.60
C ASN A 112 3.63 6.67 -15.88
N SER A 113 2.91 7.10 -14.84
CA SER A 113 1.67 7.85 -15.01
C SER A 113 1.93 9.34 -15.31
N LYS A 114 1.02 9.91 -16.09
CA LYS A 114 1.09 11.32 -16.55
C LYS A 114 0.80 12.32 -15.44
N GLU A 115 0.18 11.90 -14.34
CA GLU A 115 -0.12 12.72 -13.16
C GLU A 115 1.17 13.29 -12.55
N TRP A 116 2.27 12.52 -12.55
CA TRP A 116 3.58 12.96 -12.07
C TRP A 116 4.16 14.14 -12.85
N ASN A 117 3.73 14.39 -14.09
CA ASN A 117 4.20 15.54 -14.87
C ASN A 117 3.75 16.88 -14.28
N SER A 118 2.69 16.88 -13.49
CA SER A 118 2.14 18.07 -12.84
C SER A 118 2.71 18.34 -11.45
N VAL A 119 3.50 17.41 -10.91
CA VAL A 119 4.09 17.48 -9.56
C VAL A 119 5.48 18.11 -9.64
N SER A 120 5.79 18.98 -8.68
CA SER A 120 7.09 19.63 -8.58
C SER A 120 8.23 18.62 -8.37
N GLU A 121 9.42 18.93 -8.88
CA GLU A 121 10.62 18.10 -8.64
C GLU A 121 11.00 18.05 -7.15
N GLU A 122 10.67 19.09 -6.39
CA GLU A 122 10.86 19.12 -4.93
C GLU A 122 9.98 18.09 -4.23
N ASP A 123 8.70 18.00 -4.61
CA ASP A 123 7.79 16.98 -4.10
C ASP A 123 8.24 15.58 -4.50
N LYS A 124 8.63 15.35 -5.76
CA LYS A 124 9.14 14.03 -6.20
C LYS A 124 10.36 13.59 -5.39
N LYS A 125 11.30 14.50 -5.13
CA LYS A 125 12.48 14.24 -4.28
C LYS A 125 12.08 13.94 -2.84
N ARG A 126 11.15 14.72 -2.28
CA ARG A 126 10.63 14.51 -0.92
C ARG A 126 9.95 13.15 -0.77
N LEU A 127 9.17 12.74 -1.78
CA LEU A 127 8.50 11.44 -1.84
C LEU A 127 9.46 10.29 -2.18
N LYS A 128 10.71 10.59 -2.59
CA LYS A 128 11.68 9.60 -3.08
C LYS A 128 11.07 8.69 -4.15
N VAL A 129 10.33 9.28 -5.08
CA VAL A 129 9.66 8.52 -6.13
C VAL A 129 10.71 7.76 -6.94
N SER A 130 10.58 6.43 -6.95
CA SER A 130 11.31 5.52 -7.82
C SER A 130 10.36 5.13 -8.94
N PHE A 131 10.83 5.19 -10.19
CA PHE A 131 10.07 4.73 -11.36
C PHE A 131 10.67 3.42 -11.86
N SER A 132 10.76 2.43 -10.96
CA SER A 132 11.47 1.17 -11.16
C SER A 132 10.55 0.02 -10.82
N SER A 133 10.69 -1.11 -11.50
CA SER A 133 9.90 -2.30 -11.17
C SER A 133 10.40 -3.01 -9.89
N ASP A 134 10.22 -2.35 -8.75
CA ASP A 134 10.68 -2.76 -7.42
C ASP A 134 9.53 -3.17 -6.47
N GLY A 135 8.31 -3.20 -6.99
CA GLY A 135 7.07 -3.51 -6.31
C GLY A 135 6.46 -2.36 -5.51
N GLU A 136 7.12 -1.21 -5.39
CA GLU A 136 6.60 -0.03 -4.69
C GLU A 136 5.92 0.93 -5.67
N PHE A 137 4.72 1.38 -5.33
CA PHE A 137 3.94 2.31 -6.16
C PHE A 137 3.11 3.25 -5.31
N TRP A 138 2.71 4.38 -5.90
CA TRP A 138 1.80 5.32 -5.29
C TRP A 138 0.37 5.11 -5.79
N TYR A 139 -0.58 5.35 -4.90
CA TYR A 139 -2.01 5.16 -5.16
C TYR A 139 -2.82 6.28 -4.51
N VAL A 140 -3.88 6.72 -5.19
CA VAL A 140 -4.87 7.63 -4.62
C VAL A 140 -6.08 6.83 -4.17
N LEU A 141 -6.53 7.04 -2.93
CA LEU A 141 -7.77 6.46 -2.45
C LEU A 141 -8.95 7.22 -3.08
N ASP A 142 -9.63 6.58 -4.04
CA ASP A 142 -10.85 7.11 -4.63
C ASP A 142 -12.05 6.82 -3.70
N THR A 143 -12.85 7.84 -3.42
CA THR A 143 -14.14 7.76 -2.69
C THR A 143 -15.25 7.15 -3.54
#